data_AF-A0A522KVF7-F1
#
_entry.id   AF-A0A522KVF7-F1
#
_cell.length_a   1.000
_cell.length_b   1.000
_cell.length_c   1.000
_cell.angle_alpha   90.00
_cell.angle_beta   90.00
_cell.angle_gamma   90.00
#
_symmetry.space_group_name_H-M   'P 1'
#
loop_
_entity.id
_entity.type
_entity.pdbx_description
1 polymer ?
#
loop_
_entity_poly.entity_id
_entity_poly.type
_entity_poly.pdbx_seq_one_letter_code
_entity_poly.pdbx_strand_id
1 'polypeptide(L)'
;MTLRILAASTLLLCAAGALAQTAPAPAQDGMVTVSGTVPNETTKAAVLDHLRKLYGADHVVDHVEVGGVVTPANWSRYVTAMIGPNLKQVSQGKVQVQGNTIDISGEVPNEAVRQQVLSSLSGAFDSHYGIKQNLHIGQSKQKVLDDTLANRTVQFQSGSSILTPAGRTVLDQMAAAIRKLDDPFIAIVGNTDNTGNRQSNIELSLARASAVKAYLVAKGIPAANLSVSGQGPDNPIADNSTEAGRARNRRIDFRISKG
;
A
#
# COMPACT_ATOMS: atom_id res chain seq x y z
N MET A 1 -9.41 -5.36 -2.09
CA MET A 1 -9.28 -5.66 -3.54
C MET A 1 -10.55 -6.35 -4.01
N THR A 2 -11.10 -5.99 -5.18
CA THR A 2 -12.35 -6.57 -5.70
C THR A 2 -12.08 -7.39 -6.95
N LEU A 3 -12.37 -8.69 -6.91
CA LEU A 3 -12.34 -9.57 -8.08
C LEU A 3 -13.77 -9.78 -8.58
N ARG A 4 -14.07 -9.31 -9.80
CA ARG A 4 -15.35 -9.56 -10.48
C ARG A 4 -15.12 -10.55 -11.62
N ILE A 5 -15.80 -11.68 -11.56
CA ILE A 5 -15.70 -12.77 -12.52
C ILE A 5 -17.00 -12.81 -13.31
N LEU A 6 -17.05 -12.11 -14.44
CA LEU A 6 -18.22 -12.03 -15.30
C LEU A 6 -17.96 -12.83 -16.57
N ALA A 7 -18.16 -14.14 -16.55
CA ALA A 7 -18.08 -14.91 -17.78
C ALA A 7 -19.32 -14.58 -18.65
N ALA A 8 -19.08 -13.97 -19.80
CA ALA A 8 -20.11 -13.28 -20.58
C ALA A 8 -21.20 -14.22 -21.13
N SER A 9 -22.41 -13.68 -21.27
CA SER A 9 -23.35 -14.06 -22.33
C SER A 9 -24.07 -12.81 -22.85
N THR A 10 -24.29 -12.84 -24.15
CA THR A 10 -24.65 -11.77 -25.08
C THR A 10 -26.12 -11.33 -24.98
N LEU A 11 -26.36 -10.06 -25.36
CA LEU A 11 -27.63 -9.40 -25.69
C LEU A 11 -28.82 -9.57 -24.73
N LEU A 12 -29.25 -8.46 -24.12
CA LEU A 12 -30.67 -8.28 -23.83
C LEU A 12 -31.20 -7.05 -24.58
N LEU A 13 -32.07 -7.33 -25.53
CA LEU A 13 -33.08 -6.43 -26.07
C LEU A 13 -33.86 -5.80 -24.90
N CYS A 14 -34.24 -4.53 -25.03
CA CYS A 14 -35.10 -3.84 -24.08
C CYS A 14 -36.34 -4.67 -23.72
N ALA A 15 -36.50 -5.00 -22.44
CA ALA A 15 -37.80 -5.26 -21.83
C ALA A 15 -37.78 -4.68 -20.42
N ALA A 16 -38.65 -3.69 -20.20
CA ALA A 16 -38.87 -3.05 -18.92
C ALA A 16 -39.35 -4.08 -17.89
N GLY A 17 -38.67 -4.16 -16.75
CA GLY A 17 -39.04 -5.01 -15.63
C GLY A 17 -38.07 -4.82 -14.48
N ALA A 18 -38.46 -4.01 -13.50
CA ALA A 18 -37.65 -3.64 -12.35
C ALA A 18 -37.29 -4.85 -11.49
N LEU A 19 -36.00 -5.19 -11.41
CA LEU A 19 -35.38 -5.77 -10.21
C LEU A 19 -33.96 -5.20 -10.09
N ALA A 20 -33.73 -4.46 -9.02
CA ALA A 20 -32.46 -3.85 -8.70
C ALA A 20 -31.37 -4.93 -8.61
N GLN A 21 -30.42 -4.92 -9.56
CA GLN A 21 -29.15 -5.59 -9.38
C GLN A 21 -28.42 -4.87 -8.25
N THR A 22 -28.39 -5.47 -7.06
CA THR A 22 -27.59 -4.97 -5.95
C THR A 22 -26.13 -4.94 -6.39
N ALA A 23 -25.59 -3.74 -6.59
CA ALA A 23 -24.17 -3.55 -6.80
C ALA A 23 -23.41 -4.25 -5.66
N PRO A 24 -22.32 -5.01 -5.95
CA PRO A 24 -21.53 -5.59 -4.88
C PRO A 24 -20.99 -4.47 -4.00
N ALA A 25 -21.09 -4.65 -2.69
CA ALA A 25 -20.60 -3.70 -1.70
C ALA A 25 -19.12 -3.34 -1.99
N PRO A 26 -18.71 -2.08 -1.78
CA PRO A 26 -17.31 -1.69 -1.93
C PRO A 26 -16.44 -2.60 -1.04
N ALA A 27 -15.29 -3.04 -1.56
CA ALA A 27 -14.36 -3.86 -0.80
C ALA A 27 -13.97 -3.13 0.49
N GLN A 28 -14.21 -3.78 1.63
CA GLN A 28 -13.73 -3.32 2.92
C GLN A 28 -12.21 -3.44 2.97
N ASP A 29 -11.53 -2.49 3.61
CA ASP A 29 -10.07 -2.49 3.74
C ASP A 29 -9.60 -3.80 4.37
N GLY A 30 -8.60 -4.44 3.74
CA GLY A 30 -8.10 -5.75 4.15
C GLY A 30 -8.94 -6.96 3.71
N MET A 31 -10.11 -6.77 3.09
CA MET A 31 -10.92 -7.86 2.52
C MET A 31 -10.82 -7.95 1.00
N VAL A 32 -10.87 -9.20 0.51
CA VAL A 32 -10.93 -9.56 -0.90
C VAL A 32 -12.34 -10.07 -1.19
N THR A 33 -13.10 -9.26 -1.91
CA THR A 33 -14.45 -9.63 -2.36
C THR A 33 -14.33 -10.28 -3.73
N VAL A 34 -14.81 -11.51 -3.85
CA VAL A 34 -14.94 -12.20 -5.14
C VAL A 34 -16.42 -12.35 -5.48
N SER A 35 -16.80 -11.98 -6.70
CA SER A 35 -18.21 -12.00 -7.14
C SER A 35 -18.35 -12.40 -8.60
N GLY A 36 -19.48 -12.99 -8.95
CA GLY A 36 -19.89 -13.26 -10.33
C GLY A 36 -20.23 -14.73 -10.59
N THR A 37 -20.27 -15.15 -11.85
CA THR A 37 -20.83 -16.46 -12.23
C THR A 37 -19.76 -17.38 -12.82
N VAL A 38 -19.72 -18.63 -12.34
CA VAL A 38 -18.78 -19.68 -12.80
C VAL A 38 -19.54 -20.91 -13.34
N PRO A 39 -18.94 -21.71 -14.23
CA PRO A 39 -19.65 -22.77 -14.95
C PRO A 39 -20.00 -23.99 -14.09
N ASN A 40 -19.29 -24.23 -12.99
CA ASN A 40 -19.51 -25.38 -12.11
C ASN A 40 -18.88 -25.17 -10.72
N GLU A 41 -19.27 -26.02 -9.78
CA GLU A 41 -18.76 -26.02 -8.39
C GLU A 41 -17.25 -26.27 -8.31
N THR A 42 -16.68 -27.09 -9.19
CA THR A 42 -15.23 -27.37 -9.20
C THR A 42 -14.43 -26.10 -9.47
N THR A 43 -14.86 -25.29 -10.44
CA THR A 43 -14.23 -24.01 -10.75
C THR A 43 -14.43 -23.00 -9.63
N LYS A 44 -15.63 -22.95 -9.03
CA LYS A 44 -15.88 -22.12 -7.84
C LYS A 44 -14.89 -22.45 -6.72
N ALA A 45 -14.78 -23.73 -6.39
CA ALA A 45 -13.90 -24.23 -5.33
C ALA A 45 -12.43 -23.90 -5.63
N ALA A 46 -11.95 -24.09 -6.85
CA ALA A 46 -10.57 -23.81 -7.23
C ALA A 46 -10.20 -22.31 -7.09
N VAL A 47 -11.10 -21.42 -7.53
CA VAL A 47 -10.89 -19.96 -7.39
C VAL A 47 -10.86 -19.55 -5.93
N LEU A 48 -11.82 -20.02 -5.13
CA LEU A 48 -11.88 -19.70 -3.70
C LEU A 48 -10.68 -20.26 -2.94
N ASP A 49 -10.26 -21.50 -3.24
CA ASP A 49 -9.10 -22.13 -2.62
C ASP A 49 -7.80 -21.33 -2.91
N HIS A 50 -7.57 -20.91 -4.15
CA HIS A 50 -6.45 -20.04 -4.49
C HIS A 50 -6.49 -18.69 -3.76
N LEU A 51 -7.66 -18.04 -3.70
CA LEU A 51 -7.81 -16.76 -2.99
C LEU A 51 -7.55 -16.91 -1.50
N ARG A 52 -8.09 -17.95 -0.86
CA ARG A 52 -7.91 -18.22 0.56
C ARG A 52 -6.46 -18.58 0.90
N LYS A 53 -5.78 -19.33 0.03
CA LYS A 53 -4.33 -19.59 0.17
C LYS A 53 -3.48 -18.32 0.05
N LEU A 54 -3.91 -17.38 -0.79
CA LEU A 54 -3.14 -16.17 -1.07
C LEU A 54 -3.36 -15.05 -0.02
N TYR A 55 -4.61 -14.84 0.37
CA TYR A 55 -5.04 -13.73 1.23
C TYR A 55 -5.42 -14.15 2.66
N GLY A 56 -5.59 -15.45 2.93
CA GLY A 56 -6.11 -15.97 4.19
C GLY A 56 -7.63 -16.19 4.11
N ALA A 57 -8.12 -17.25 4.77
CA ALA A 57 -9.53 -17.62 4.71
C ALA A 57 -10.47 -16.53 5.25
N ASP A 58 -10.04 -15.84 6.32
CA ASP A 58 -10.83 -14.80 7.01
C ASP A 58 -10.92 -13.48 6.22
N HIS A 59 -10.11 -13.34 5.16
CA HIS A 59 -10.03 -12.14 4.33
C HIS A 59 -10.75 -12.29 2.99
N VAL A 60 -11.42 -13.42 2.71
CA VAL A 60 -12.08 -13.67 1.43
C VAL A 60 -13.60 -13.74 1.61
N VAL A 61 -14.31 -12.83 0.94
CA VAL A 61 -15.77 -12.79 0.91
C VAL A 61 -16.28 -13.38 -0.40
N ASP A 62 -17.00 -14.50 -0.32
CA ASP A 62 -17.55 -15.25 -1.46
C ASP A 62 -18.95 -14.76 -1.85
N HIS A 63 -19.06 -14.17 -3.04
CA HIS A 63 -20.32 -13.88 -3.73
C HIS A 63 -20.34 -14.51 -5.13
N VAL A 64 -19.68 -15.66 -5.30
CA VAL A 64 -19.64 -16.40 -6.56
C VAL A 64 -20.85 -17.32 -6.65
N GLU A 65 -21.54 -17.26 -7.77
CA GLU A 65 -22.68 -18.11 -8.10
C GLU A 65 -22.29 -19.13 -9.17
N VAL A 66 -22.85 -20.33 -9.10
CA VAL A 66 -22.72 -21.32 -10.17
C VAL A 66 -23.90 -21.18 -11.11
N GLY A 67 -23.63 -21.01 -12.40
CA GLY A 67 -24.66 -20.80 -13.42
C GLY A 67 -24.27 -21.39 -14.77
N GLY A 68 -25.25 -21.51 -15.68
CA GLY A 68 -25.08 -22.01 -17.05
C GLY A 68 -24.39 -21.02 -17.98
N VAL A 69 -23.15 -20.67 -17.65
CA VAL A 69 -22.31 -19.74 -18.41
C VAL A 69 -21.46 -20.53 -19.41
N VAL A 70 -21.35 -20.00 -20.64
CA VAL A 70 -20.38 -20.50 -21.62
C VAL A 70 -19.03 -19.82 -21.39
N THR A 71 -18.06 -20.58 -20.88
CA THR A 71 -16.68 -20.10 -20.73
C THR A 71 -15.82 -20.47 -21.93
N PRO A 72 -14.87 -19.61 -22.34
CA PRO A 72 -13.85 -19.97 -23.32
C PRO A 72 -13.01 -21.20 -22.88
N ALA A 73 -12.32 -21.82 -23.84
CA ALA A 73 -11.41 -22.92 -23.54
C ALA A 73 -10.33 -22.48 -22.52
N ASN A 74 -9.97 -23.38 -21.60
CA ASN A 74 -8.96 -23.18 -20.55
C ASN A 74 -9.22 -22.02 -19.58
N TRP A 75 -10.41 -21.40 -19.61
CA TRP A 75 -10.75 -20.22 -18.80
C TRP A 75 -10.46 -20.41 -17.31
N SER A 76 -10.85 -21.55 -16.73
CA SER A 76 -10.63 -21.83 -15.30
C SER A 76 -9.14 -21.81 -14.94
N ARG A 77 -8.28 -22.40 -15.78
CA ARG A 77 -6.83 -22.43 -15.57
C ARG A 77 -6.27 -21.01 -15.56
N TYR A 78 -6.69 -20.18 -16.51
CA TYR A 78 -6.21 -18.82 -16.63
C TYR A 78 -6.62 -17.92 -15.45
N VAL A 79 -7.89 -18.01 -15.02
CA VAL A 79 -8.35 -17.28 -13.83
C VAL A 79 -7.58 -17.70 -12.59
N THR A 80 -7.31 -19.01 -12.41
CA THR A 80 -6.50 -19.47 -11.28
C THR A 80 -5.03 -19.07 -11.38
N ALA A 81 -4.45 -19.02 -12.59
CA ALA A 81 -3.06 -18.61 -12.82
C ALA A 81 -2.83 -17.11 -12.57
N MET A 82 -3.86 -16.30 -12.82
CA MET A 82 -3.86 -14.88 -12.50
C MET A 82 -3.78 -14.62 -10.99
N ILE A 83 -4.44 -15.47 -10.19
CA ILE A 83 -4.47 -15.36 -8.72
C ILE A 83 -3.11 -15.81 -8.15
N GLY A 84 -2.13 -14.93 -8.26
CA GLY A 84 -0.75 -15.17 -7.82
C GLY A 84 -0.22 -14.14 -6.82
N PRO A 85 0.99 -14.36 -6.26
CA PRO A 85 1.60 -13.49 -5.25
C PRO A 85 1.77 -12.03 -5.71
N ASN A 86 1.92 -11.80 -7.01
CA ASN A 86 2.08 -10.45 -7.56
C ASN A 86 0.81 -9.59 -7.40
N LEU A 87 -0.39 -10.19 -7.30
CA LEU A 87 -1.62 -9.43 -7.03
C LEU A 87 -1.64 -8.84 -5.62
N LYS A 88 -0.93 -9.43 -4.64
CA LYS A 88 -0.82 -8.87 -3.29
C LYS A 88 -0.08 -7.52 -3.28
N GLN A 89 0.69 -7.23 -4.33
CA GLN A 89 1.39 -5.97 -4.48
C GLN A 89 0.51 -4.86 -5.08
N VAL A 90 -0.73 -5.19 -5.47
CA VAL A 90 -1.68 -4.22 -6.03
C VAL A 90 -2.63 -3.75 -4.93
N SER A 91 -2.42 -2.52 -4.43
CA SER A 91 -3.34 -1.88 -3.49
C SER A 91 -4.53 -1.26 -4.22
N GLN A 92 -5.68 -1.19 -3.54
CA GLN A 92 -6.95 -0.71 -4.14
C GLN A 92 -7.29 -1.41 -5.47
N GLY A 93 -6.83 -2.66 -5.61
CA GLY A 93 -6.93 -3.41 -6.84
C GLY A 93 -8.36 -3.79 -7.19
N LYS A 94 -8.67 -3.72 -8.48
CA LYS A 94 -9.87 -4.32 -9.09
C LYS A 94 -9.44 -5.16 -10.27
N VAL A 95 -9.93 -6.40 -10.30
CA VAL A 95 -9.70 -7.32 -11.41
C VAL A 95 -11.06 -7.75 -11.94
N GLN A 96 -11.27 -7.65 -13.24
CA GLN A 96 -12.53 -8.01 -13.89
C GLN A 96 -12.25 -8.92 -15.09
N VAL A 97 -12.82 -10.12 -15.08
CA VAL A 97 -12.70 -11.08 -16.18
C VAL A 97 -14.03 -11.12 -16.93
N GLN A 98 -14.01 -10.75 -18.20
CA GLN A 98 -15.18 -10.68 -19.10
C GLN A 98 -14.94 -11.43 -20.41
N GLY A 99 -15.36 -12.70 -20.46
CA GLY A 99 -15.11 -13.57 -21.61
C GLY A 99 -13.61 -13.70 -21.88
N ASN A 100 -13.15 -13.13 -22.99
CA ASN A 100 -11.73 -13.09 -23.40
C ASN A 100 -11.00 -11.81 -22.96
N THR A 101 -11.66 -10.87 -22.26
CA THR A 101 -11.03 -9.63 -21.80
C THR A 101 -10.77 -9.70 -20.30
N ILE A 102 -9.58 -9.30 -19.87
CA ILE A 102 -9.22 -9.11 -18.46
C ILE A 102 -8.88 -7.65 -18.24
N ASP A 103 -9.62 -7.00 -17.37
CA ASP A 103 -9.35 -5.64 -16.92
C ASP A 103 -8.72 -5.69 -15.53
N ILE A 104 -7.52 -5.14 -15.38
CA ILE A 104 -6.86 -4.98 -14.08
C ILE A 104 -6.58 -3.49 -13.82
N SER A 105 -6.93 -3.01 -12.64
CA SER A 105 -6.65 -1.64 -12.20
C SER A 105 -6.24 -1.62 -10.74
N GLY A 106 -5.48 -0.59 -10.34
CA GLY A 106 -5.04 -0.40 -8.96
C GLY A 106 -3.68 0.27 -8.86
N GLU A 107 -3.19 0.36 -7.63
CA GLU A 107 -1.91 0.96 -7.29
C GLU A 107 -0.82 -0.07 -7.12
N VAL A 108 0.35 0.19 -7.70
CA VAL A 108 1.57 -0.59 -7.49
C VAL A 108 2.65 0.27 -6.84
N PRO A 109 3.55 -0.30 -6.03
CA PRO A 109 4.53 0.46 -5.25
C PRO A 109 5.63 1.13 -6.09
N ASN A 110 5.96 0.59 -7.27
CA ASN A 110 6.96 1.12 -8.18
C ASN A 110 6.83 0.49 -9.59
N GLU A 111 7.60 1.03 -10.55
CA GLU A 111 7.58 0.55 -11.94
C GLU A 111 8.10 -0.89 -12.08
N ALA A 112 9.08 -1.31 -11.27
CA ALA A 112 9.59 -2.68 -11.33
C ALA A 112 8.49 -3.70 -10.98
N VAL A 113 7.71 -3.42 -9.93
CA VAL A 113 6.56 -4.24 -9.55
C VAL A 113 5.46 -4.17 -10.60
N ARG A 114 5.20 -2.99 -11.19
CA ARG A 114 4.26 -2.85 -12.31
C ARG A 114 4.62 -3.81 -13.44
N GLN A 115 5.87 -3.80 -13.88
CA GLN A 115 6.36 -4.66 -14.95
C GLN A 115 6.27 -6.15 -14.57
N GLN A 116 6.54 -6.50 -13.31
CA GLN A 116 6.42 -7.87 -12.84
C GLN A 116 4.97 -8.38 -12.81
N VAL A 117 4.00 -7.53 -12.40
CA VAL A 117 2.57 -7.88 -12.48
C VAL A 117 2.18 -8.10 -13.94
N LEU A 118 2.56 -7.18 -14.83
CA LEU A 118 2.23 -7.26 -16.26
C LEU A 118 2.86 -8.49 -16.93
N SER A 119 4.12 -8.82 -16.65
CA SER A 119 4.77 -10.00 -17.22
C SER A 119 4.14 -11.31 -16.75
N SER A 120 3.71 -11.35 -15.48
CA SER A 120 3.03 -12.52 -14.91
C SER A 120 1.66 -12.73 -15.52
N LEU A 121 0.92 -11.64 -15.78
CA LEU A 121 -0.35 -11.71 -16.49
C LEU A 121 -0.13 -12.16 -17.94
N SER A 122 0.76 -11.51 -18.67
CA SER A 122 1.05 -11.86 -20.07
C SER A 122 1.57 -13.29 -20.24
N GLY A 123 2.29 -13.83 -19.26
CA GLY A 123 2.72 -15.24 -19.27
C GLY A 123 1.63 -16.24 -18.84
N ALA A 124 0.60 -15.77 -18.12
CA ALA A 124 -0.51 -16.59 -17.69
C ALA A 124 -1.55 -16.79 -18.79
N PHE A 125 -1.73 -15.83 -19.71
CA PHE A 125 -2.75 -15.87 -20.76
C PHE A 125 -2.13 -16.02 -22.16
N ASP A 126 -2.81 -16.75 -23.05
CA ASP A 126 -2.44 -16.80 -24.47
C ASP A 126 -2.85 -15.50 -25.20
N SER A 127 -2.31 -15.27 -26.40
CA SER A 127 -2.57 -14.08 -27.24
C SER A 127 -4.04 -13.86 -27.63
N HIS A 128 -4.91 -14.86 -27.38
CA HIS A 128 -6.36 -14.79 -27.60
C HIS A 128 -7.13 -14.03 -26.52
N TYR A 129 -6.47 -13.64 -25.42
CA TYR A 129 -7.06 -12.83 -24.36
C TYR A 129 -6.56 -11.39 -24.43
N GLY A 130 -7.49 -10.44 -24.39
CA GLY A 130 -7.19 -9.01 -24.32
C GLY A 130 -6.97 -8.58 -22.87
N ILE A 131 -5.78 -8.08 -22.54
CA ILE A 131 -5.50 -7.55 -21.21
C ILE A 131 -5.59 -6.02 -21.27
N LYS A 132 -6.55 -5.42 -20.56
CA LYS A 132 -6.57 -3.97 -20.32
C LYS A 132 -6.03 -3.70 -18.93
N GLN A 133 -4.93 -2.95 -18.87
CA GLN A 133 -4.31 -2.54 -17.61
C GLN A 133 -4.55 -1.05 -17.37
N ASN A 134 -4.97 -0.71 -16.17
CA ASN A 134 -5.00 0.64 -15.62
C ASN A 134 -4.28 0.64 -14.27
N LEU A 135 -3.06 0.11 -14.27
CA LEU A 135 -2.18 0.08 -13.10
C LEU A 135 -1.36 1.36 -13.07
N HIS A 136 -1.52 2.13 -11.99
CA HIS A 136 -0.72 3.31 -11.74
C HIS A 136 0.24 3.07 -10.59
N ILE A 137 1.39 3.73 -10.63
CA ILE A 137 2.31 3.73 -9.50
C ILE A 137 1.67 4.62 -8.43
N GLY A 138 1.25 4.02 -7.31
CA GLY A 138 0.90 4.81 -6.13
C GLY A 138 2.16 5.54 -5.68
N GLN A 139 2.06 6.81 -5.25
CA GLN A 139 3.20 7.45 -4.57
C GLN A 139 3.58 6.50 -3.42
N SER A 140 4.81 5.99 -3.43
CA SER A 140 5.23 5.11 -2.34
C SER A 140 4.98 5.86 -1.03
N LYS A 141 4.36 5.21 -0.04
CA LYS A 141 4.03 5.84 1.25
C LYS A 141 5.25 6.60 1.80
N GLN A 142 6.45 6.05 1.58
CA GLN A 142 7.74 6.67 1.88
C GLN A 142 7.94 8.02 1.16
N LYS A 143 7.72 8.08 -0.15
CA LYS A 143 7.89 9.31 -0.94
C LYS A 143 6.98 10.44 -0.45
N VAL A 144 5.76 10.12 0.01
CA VAL A 144 4.87 11.13 0.61
C VAL A 144 5.48 11.74 1.89
N LEU A 145 6.12 10.92 2.72
CA LEU A 145 6.84 11.40 3.91
C LEU A 145 8.08 12.20 3.52
N ASP A 146 8.86 11.72 2.55
CA ASP A 146 10.08 12.36 2.07
C ASP A 146 9.78 13.73 1.44
N ASP A 147 8.77 13.83 0.57
CA ASP A 147 8.33 15.11 -0.02
C ASP A 147 7.83 16.08 1.07
N THR A 148 7.24 15.55 2.14
CA THR A 148 6.82 16.36 3.29
C THR A 148 8.02 16.89 4.08
N LEU A 149 9.17 16.22 4.05
CA LEU A 149 10.40 16.72 4.67
C LEU A 149 11.34 17.46 3.71
N ALA A 150 11.34 17.20 2.40
CA ALA A 150 12.21 17.75 1.36
C ALA A 150 13.37 18.65 1.84
N ASN A 151 13.11 19.95 2.03
CA ASN A 151 14.10 20.95 2.47
C ASN A 151 13.85 21.49 3.89
N ARG A 152 13.05 20.78 4.68
CA ARG A 152 12.61 21.14 6.03
C ARG A 152 13.23 20.17 7.04
N THR A 153 13.60 20.68 8.18
CA THR A 153 14.11 19.87 9.31
C THR A 153 13.20 20.09 10.51
N VAL A 154 12.92 19.02 11.26
CA VAL A 154 12.23 19.14 12.55
C VAL A 154 13.18 19.83 13.53
N GLN A 155 12.80 21.03 13.98
CA GLN A 155 13.65 21.87 14.83
C GLN A 155 13.33 21.71 16.33
N PHE A 156 14.38 21.78 17.14
CA PHE A 156 14.35 21.70 18.59
C PHE A 156 15.08 22.89 19.21
N GLN A 157 14.76 23.25 20.45
CA GLN A 157 15.57 24.18 21.22
C GLN A 157 16.99 23.62 21.40
N SER A 158 17.99 24.49 21.46
CA SER A 158 19.41 24.10 21.53
C SER A 158 19.67 23.08 22.64
N GLY A 159 20.41 22.02 22.32
CA GLY A 159 20.76 20.96 23.27
C GLY A 159 19.61 20.14 23.85
N SER A 160 18.36 20.31 23.37
CA SER A 160 17.18 19.65 23.97
C SER A 160 16.36 18.83 22.96
N SER A 161 15.34 18.15 23.49
CA SER A 161 14.25 17.50 22.75
C SER A 161 12.96 18.34 22.70
N ILE A 162 12.99 19.60 23.15
CA ILE A 162 11.82 20.49 23.13
C ILE A 162 11.63 21.05 21.71
N LEU A 163 10.49 20.73 21.09
CA LEU A 163 10.13 21.19 19.75
C LEU A 163 9.90 22.71 19.71
N THR A 164 10.52 23.39 18.73
CA THR A 164 10.26 24.81 18.46
C THR A 164 8.92 24.99 17.75
N PRO A 165 8.36 26.23 17.69
CA PRO A 165 7.17 26.50 16.88
C PRO A 165 7.35 26.08 15.40
N ALA A 166 8.51 26.36 14.80
CA ALA A 166 8.82 25.94 13.44
C ALA A 166 8.85 24.40 13.29
N GLY A 167 9.45 23.69 14.25
CA GLY A 167 9.44 22.23 14.28
C GLY A 167 8.03 21.66 14.37
N ARG A 168 7.16 22.27 15.18
CA ARG A 168 5.74 21.90 15.28
C ARG A 168 4.98 22.09 13.97
N THR A 169 5.22 23.18 13.23
CA THR A 169 4.62 23.41 11.90
C THR A 169 5.01 22.31 10.91
N VAL A 170 6.28 21.89 10.91
CA VAL A 170 6.72 20.76 10.07
C VAL A 170 5.99 19.47 10.46
N LEU A 171 5.84 19.21 11.76
CA LEU A 171 5.14 18.03 12.25
C LEU A 171 3.62 18.07 12.00
N ASP A 172 3.01 19.24 11.95
CA ASP A 172 1.60 19.38 11.57
C ASP A 172 1.38 18.97 10.11
N GLN A 173 2.30 19.38 9.22
CA GLN A 173 2.29 18.97 7.82
C GLN A 173 2.56 17.47 7.69
N MET A 174 3.49 16.93 8.49
CA MET A 174 3.74 15.49 8.56
C MET A 174 2.50 14.72 9.02
N ALA A 175 1.81 15.16 10.07
CA ALA A 175 0.57 14.54 10.52
C ALA A 175 -0.52 14.57 9.44
N ALA A 176 -0.65 15.67 8.69
CA ALA A 176 -1.57 15.76 7.57
C ALA A 176 -1.21 14.81 6.42
N ALA A 177 0.09 14.63 6.13
CA ALA A 177 0.56 13.68 5.14
C ALA A 177 0.30 12.22 5.56
N ILE A 178 0.61 11.87 6.81
CA ILE A 178 0.37 10.52 7.36
C ILE A 178 -1.12 10.15 7.28
N ARG A 179 -2.04 11.07 7.57
CA ARG A 179 -3.49 10.80 7.47
C ARG A 179 -4.01 10.52 6.06
N LYS A 180 -3.25 10.89 5.02
CA LYS A 180 -3.60 10.57 3.63
C LYS A 180 -3.12 9.18 3.22
N LEU A 181 -2.29 8.54 4.06
CA LEU A 181 -1.79 7.21 3.84
C LEU A 181 -2.71 6.23 4.55
N ASP A 182 -2.97 5.10 3.90
CA ASP A 182 -3.75 4.01 4.46
C ASP A 182 -2.95 3.31 5.58
N ASP A 183 -3.32 3.57 6.84
CA ASP A 183 -2.78 3.01 8.08
C ASP A 183 -1.27 2.66 8.09
N PRO A 184 -0.36 3.64 7.90
CA PRO A 184 1.07 3.36 7.77
C PRO A 184 1.72 3.06 9.13
N PHE A 185 2.56 2.03 9.19
CA PHE A 185 3.56 1.87 10.26
C PHE A 185 4.81 2.69 9.92
N ILE A 186 5.25 3.51 10.86
CA ILE A 186 6.33 4.49 10.67
C ILE A 186 7.36 4.38 11.77
N ALA A 187 8.62 4.23 11.39
CA ALA A 187 9.77 4.37 12.27
C ALA A 187 10.30 5.81 12.22
N ILE A 188 10.40 6.44 13.39
CA ILE A 188 10.94 7.78 13.59
C ILE A 188 12.37 7.63 14.11
N VAL A 189 13.34 8.08 13.32
CA VAL A 189 14.77 7.87 13.61
C VAL A 189 15.44 9.21 13.86
N GLY A 190 15.95 9.40 15.07
CA GLY A 190 16.75 10.57 15.42
C GLY A 190 18.21 10.39 15.05
N ASN A 191 18.82 11.42 14.46
CA ASN A 191 20.25 11.47 14.15
C ASN A 191 20.86 12.78 14.66
N THR A 192 22.17 12.76 14.94
CA THR A 192 22.97 13.94 15.30
C THR A 192 24.13 14.10 14.33
N ASP A 193 24.83 15.23 14.42
CA ASP A 193 26.20 15.30 13.90
C ASP A 193 27.19 14.59 14.84
N ASN A 194 28.47 14.54 14.44
CA ASN A 194 29.54 13.86 15.17
C ASN A 194 30.17 14.68 16.31
N THR A 195 29.63 15.85 16.65
CA THR A 195 30.20 16.72 17.69
C THR A 195 29.77 16.23 19.07
N GLY A 196 30.70 16.25 20.03
CA GLY A 196 30.42 15.86 21.42
C GLY A 196 30.48 14.36 21.66
N ASN A 197 29.97 13.92 22.82
CA ASN A 197 30.03 12.52 23.22
C ASN A 197 28.99 11.67 22.45
N ARG A 198 29.44 10.55 21.88
CA ARG A 198 28.58 9.62 21.12
C ARG A 198 27.37 9.11 21.93
N GLN A 199 27.58 8.71 23.18
CA GLN A 199 26.50 8.17 24.02
C GLN A 199 25.44 9.25 24.30
N SER A 200 25.87 10.46 24.65
CA SER A 200 24.96 11.59 24.82
C SER A 200 24.20 11.94 23.53
N ASN A 201 24.84 11.79 22.36
CA ASN A 201 24.19 11.99 21.08
C ASN A 201 23.13 10.91 20.77
N ILE A 202 23.39 9.65 21.12
CA ILE A 202 22.41 8.56 21.01
C ILE A 202 21.19 8.88 21.87
N GLU A 203 21.40 9.22 23.15
CA GLU A 203 20.33 9.57 24.09
C GLU A 203 19.53 10.78 23.63
N LEU A 204 20.20 11.86 23.20
CA LEU A 204 19.54 13.06 22.69
C LEU A 204 18.72 12.77 21.43
N SER A 205 19.27 11.97 20.50
CA SER A 205 18.57 11.60 19.27
C SER A 205 17.32 10.76 19.55
N LEU A 206 17.40 9.83 20.50
CA LEU A 206 16.25 9.03 20.95
C LEU A 206 15.19 9.90 21.65
N ALA A 207 15.62 10.82 22.52
CA ALA A 207 14.72 11.74 23.20
C ALA A 207 13.97 12.64 22.20
N ARG A 208 14.67 13.13 21.15
CA ARG A 208 14.06 13.89 20.07
C ARG A 208 13.07 13.07 19.25
N ALA A 209 13.42 11.84 18.86
CA ALA A 209 12.50 10.94 18.17
C ALA A 209 11.24 10.65 19.01
N SER A 210 11.41 10.48 20.32
CA SER A 210 10.31 10.27 21.28
C SER A 210 9.40 11.50 21.40
N ALA A 211 9.97 12.71 21.44
CA ALA A 211 9.21 13.96 21.44
C ALA A 211 8.38 14.14 20.15
N VAL A 212 8.95 13.76 19.00
CA VAL A 212 8.24 13.74 17.72
C VAL A 212 7.08 12.75 17.74
N LYS A 213 7.30 11.52 18.22
CA LYS A 213 6.23 10.52 18.39
C LYS A 213 5.11 11.07 19.26
N ALA A 214 5.44 11.61 20.45
CA ALA A 214 4.45 12.17 21.36
C ALA A 214 3.63 13.28 20.71
N TYR A 215 4.28 14.17 19.94
CA TYR A 215 3.59 15.22 19.21
C TYR A 215 2.62 14.68 18.15
N LEU A 216 3.04 13.69 17.35
CA LEU A 216 2.18 13.08 16.33
C LEU A 216 1.00 12.30 16.95
N VAL A 217 1.21 11.64 18.08
CA VAL A 217 0.14 11.01 18.86
C VAL A 217 -0.87 12.03 19.34
N ALA A 218 -0.42 13.19 19.84
CA ALA A 218 -1.32 14.29 20.22
C ALA A 218 -2.09 14.87 19.02
N LYS A 219 -1.59 14.68 17.79
CA LYS A 219 -2.31 15.00 16.54
C LYS A 219 -3.24 13.88 16.08
N GLY A 220 -3.36 12.78 16.83
CA GLY A 220 -4.28 11.68 16.55
C GLY A 220 -3.70 10.58 15.66
N ILE A 221 -2.39 10.52 15.45
CA ILE A 221 -1.76 9.35 14.82
C ILE A 221 -1.66 8.22 15.87
N PRO A 222 -2.14 6.99 15.57
CA PRO A 222 -2.09 5.88 16.54
C PRO A 222 -0.67 5.60 17.04
N ALA A 223 -0.49 5.52 18.35
CA ALA A 223 0.83 5.27 18.95
C ALA A 223 1.42 3.89 18.59
N ALA A 224 0.56 2.91 18.30
CA ALA A 224 0.92 1.56 17.85
C ALA A 224 1.59 1.57 16.46
N ASN A 225 1.25 2.55 15.63
CA ASN A 225 1.80 2.68 14.28
C ASN A 225 3.15 3.40 14.27
N LEU A 226 3.62 3.89 15.41
CA LEU A 226 4.84 4.70 15.51
C LEU A 226 5.88 3.99 16.36
N SER A 227 7.07 3.75 15.80
CA SER A 227 8.25 3.31 16.54
C SER A 227 9.31 4.41 16.56
N VAL A 228 10.21 4.37 17.55
CA VAL A 228 11.28 5.38 17.71
C VAL A 228 12.63 4.71 17.88
N SER A 229 13.67 5.32 17.34
CA SER A 229 15.07 4.95 17.63
C SER A 229 15.98 6.17 17.59
N GLY A 230 17.04 6.15 18.39
CA GLY A 230 18.11 7.14 18.35
C GLY A 230 19.38 6.51 17.80
N GLN A 231 19.87 7.03 16.69
CA GLN A 231 21.08 6.52 16.01
C GLN A 231 22.30 7.40 16.28
N GLY A 232 22.14 8.51 17.01
CA GLY A 232 23.22 9.45 17.29
C GLY A 232 23.97 9.84 16.01
N PRO A 233 25.32 9.83 16.02
CA PRO A 233 26.14 10.24 14.88
C PRO A 233 26.43 9.12 13.86
N ASP A 234 25.92 7.90 14.06
CA ASP A 234 26.44 6.71 13.37
C ASP A 234 25.96 6.56 11.92
N ASN A 235 24.98 7.37 11.49
CA ASN A 235 24.41 7.32 10.15
C ASN A 235 24.42 8.72 9.48
N PRO A 236 25.61 9.27 9.18
CA PRO A 236 25.73 10.57 8.53
C PRO A 236 25.29 10.48 7.06
N ILE A 237 24.57 11.51 6.60
CA ILE A 237 24.16 11.68 5.20
C ILE A 237 24.95 12.77 4.48
N ALA A 238 25.78 13.49 5.22
CA ALA A 238 26.63 14.56 4.73
C ALA A 238 27.94 14.63 5.53
N ASP A 239 28.93 15.30 4.95
CA ASP A 239 30.25 15.47 5.56
C ASP A 239 30.19 16.31 6.85
N ASN A 240 30.57 15.69 7.97
CA ASN A 240 30.62 16.33 9.28
C ASN A 240 31.73 17.37 9.45
N SER A 241 32.69 17.45 8.52
CA SER A 241 33.75 18.47 8.57
C SER A 241 33.20 19.89 8.38
N THR A 242 32.06 20.03 7.70
CA THR A 242 31.42 21.32 7.38
C THR A 242 30.20 21.58 8.25
N GLU A 243 29.92 22.84 8.59
CA GLU A 243 28.69 23.17 9.33
C GLU A 243 27.42 22.82 8.53
N ALA A 244 27.46 23.02 7.22
CA ALA A 244 26.34 22.65 6.34
C ALA A 244 26.07 21.13 6.35
N GLY A 245 27.10 20.29 6.41
CA GLY A 245 26.93 18.85 6.52
C GLY A 245 26.49 18.40 7.91
N ARG A 246 27.03 19.00 8.99
CA ARG A 246 26.54 18.77 10.36
C ARG A 246 25.06 19.12 10.50
N ALA A 247 24.63 20.27 9.96
CA ALA A 247 23.23 20.66 9.95
C ALA A 247 22.32 19.62 9.27
N ARG A 248 22.77 19.02 8.16
CA ARG A 248 22.04 17.93 7.49
C ARG A 248 22.01 16.64 8.32
N ASN A 249 23.05 16.35 9.10
CA ASN A 249 23.10 15.16 9.96
C ASN A 249 22.22 15.30 11.22
N ARG A 250 22.00 16.52 11.72
CA ARG A 250 21.04 16.83 12.79
C ARG A 250 19.59 16.78 12.29
N ARG A 251 19.06 15.57 12.10
CA ARG A 251 17.75 15.35 11.45
C ARG A 251 16.89 14.29 12.15
N ILE A 252 15.61 14.30 11.79
CA ILE A 252 14.65 13.23 12.07
C ILE A 252 14.26 12.60 10.74
N ASP A 253 14.47 11.30 10.60
CA ASP A 253 13.98 10.53 9.44
C ASP A 253 12.66 9.85 9.79
N PHE A 254 11.73 9.78 8.84
CA PHE A 254 10.52 8.97 8.93
C PHE A 254 10.60 7.88 7.89
N ARG A 255 10.45 6.62 8.30
CA ARG A 255 10.57 5.47 7.42
C ARG A 255 9.34 4.60 7.53
N ILE A 256 8.78 4.17 6.40
CA ILE A 256 7.76 3.13 6.38
C ILE A 256 8.38 1.84 6.92
N SER A 257 7.76 1.27 7.95
CA SER A 257 8.14 -0.01 8.53
C SER A 257 7.06 -1.06 8.26
N LYS A 258 7.42 -2.33 8.43
CA LYS A 258 6.42 -3.40 8.52
C LYS A 258 5.81 -3.34 9.94
N GLY A 259 4.49 -3.35 10.01
CA GLY A 259 3.75 -3.53 11.26
C GLY A 259 3.89 -4.95 11.80
#